data_AF-D3QAP0-F1
#
_entry.id   AF-D3QAP0-F1
#
_cell.length_a   1.000
_cell.length_b   1.000
_cell.length_c   1.000
_cell.angle_alpha   90.00
_cell.angle_beta   90.00
_cell.angle_gamma   90.00
#
_symmetry.space_group_name_H-M   'P 1'
#
loop_
_entity.id
_entity.type
_entity.pdbx_description
1 polymer ?
#
loop_
_entity_poly.entity_id
_entity_poly.type
_entity_poly.pdbx_seq_one_letter_code
_entity_poly.pdbx_strand_id
1 'polypeptide(L)'
;MLAITQPDLAAFELHKVLYEVDFEGVEVPGACAAFYRRPDGDRTLSVGIYMMDGVELFRAWGHTDEDHCAFHTVPLGEAEFDGPHPGCPEVRVLREGNRVTGVSVRTRAGEHRTPVTRGEAMAIVP
;
A
#
# COMPACT_ATOMS: atom_id res chain seq x y z
N MET A 1 -3.86 -4.10 -21.65
CA MET A 1 -2.83 -4.90 -20.93
C MET A 1 -2.37 -4.04 -19.78
N LEU A 2 -2.61 -4.44 -18.53
CA LEU A 2 -2.14 -3.69 -17.36
C LEU A 2 -0.63 -3.50 -17.47
N ALA A 3 -0.16 -2.28 -17.25
CA ALA A 3 1.25 -2.03 -17.08
C ALA A 3 1.70 -2.76 -15.80
N ILE A 4 2.61 -3.71 -15.96
CA ILE A 4 3.24 -4.42 -14.83
C ILE A 4 4.04 -3.42 -13.99
N THR A 5 4.51 -2.32 -14.58
CA THR A 5 5.31 -1.28 -13.91
C THR A 5 4.49 -0.44 -12.93
N GLN A 6 5.16 0.10 -11.91
CA GLN A 6 4.56 1.04 -10.96
C GLN A 6 3.89 2.22 -11.71
N PRO A 7 2.62 2.56 -11.41
CA PRO A 7 1.94 3.65 -12.08
C PRO A 7 2.59 5.02 -11.82
N ASP A 8 2.76 5.80 -12.89
CA ASP A 8 3.08 7.23 -12.78
C ASP A 8 1.81 7.99 -12.36
N LEU A 9 1.80 8.48 -11.12
CA LEU A 9 0.65 9.17 -10.52
C LEU A 9 0.31 10.49 -11.23
N ALA A 10 1.25 11.09 -11.98
CA ALA A 10 0.97 12.29 -12.77
C ALA A 10 -0.09 12.04 -13.87
N ALA A 11 -0.30 10.78 -14.25
CA ALA A 11 -1.32 10.37 -15.22
C ALA A 11 -2.69 10.06 -14.58
N PHE A 12 -2.86 10.28 -13.27
CA PHE A 12 -4.09 9.96 -12.54
C PHE A 12 -4.65 11.19 -11.82
N GLU A 13 -5.95 11.15 -11.56
CA GLU A 13 -6.65 12.14 -10.74
C GLU A 13 -7.00 11.54 -9.38
N LEU A 14 -6.91 12.36 -8.33
CA LEU A 14 -7.35 11.95 -6.98
C LEU A 14 -8.87 11.72 -7.00
N HIS A 15 -9.27 10.51 -6.64
CA HIS A 15 -10.68 10.13 -6.57
C HIS A 15 -11.24 10.27 -5.15
N LYS A 16 -10.54 9.71 -4.15
CA LYS A 16 -10.95 9.80 -2.74
C LYS A 16 -9.79 9.53 -1.79
N VAL A 17 -9.95 9.95 -0.54
CA VAL A 17 -9.08 9.61 0.59
C VAL A 17 -9.93 8.93 1.65
N LEU A 18 -9.43 7.82 2.20
CA LEU A 18 -10.01 7.12 3.35
C LEU A 18 -9.06 7.25 4.54
N TYR A 19 -9.60 7.54 5.71
CA TYR A 19 -8.88 7.54 6.98
C TYR A 19 -9.30 6.31 7.78
N GLU A 20 -8.45 5.91 8.72
CA GLU A 20 -8.67 4.76 9.60
C GLU A 20 -8.96 3.49 8.81
N VAL A 21 -8.17 3.27 7.74
CA VAL A 21 -8.35 2.08 6.89
C VAL A 21 -8.09 0.82 7.70
N ASP A 22 -8.96 -0.17 7.52
CA ASP A 22 -8.78 -1.47 8.12
C ASP A 22 -7.92 -2.38 7.25
N PHE A 23 -7.22 -3.30 7.91
CA PHE A 23 -6.55 -4.42 7.27
C PHE A 23 -7.14 -5.70 7.85
N GLU A 24 -7.72 -6.53 6.98
CA GLU A 24 -8.42 -7.77 7.36
C GLU A 24 -9.52 -7.54 8.43
N GLY A 25 -10.27 -6.44 8.34
CA GLY A 25 -11.33 -6.10 9.29
C GLY A 25 -10.84 -5.54 10.62
N VAL A 26 -9.54 -5.24 10.75
CA VAL A 26 -8.95 -4.60 11.92
C VAL A 26 -8.60 -3.16 11.60
N GLU A 27 -9.28 -2.22 12.24
CA GLU A 27 -8.93 -0.78 12.18
C GLU A 27 -7.52 -0.56 12.70
N VAL A 28 -6.71 0.16 11.92
CA VAL A 28 -5.35 0.55 12.30
C VAL A 28 -5.32 2.06 12.51
N PRO A 29 -5.17 2.53 13.76
CA PRO A 29 -5.06 3.95 14.05
C PRO A 29 -3.92 4.60 13.25
N GLY A 30 -4.18 5.76 12.65
CA GLY A 30 -3.19 6.48 11.85
C GLY A 30 -3.03 5.97 10.41
N ALA A 31 -3.68 4.87 10.04
CA ALA A 31 -3.67 4.38 8.67
C ALA A 31 -4.63 5.18 7.78
N CYS A 32 -4.21 5.52 6.57
CA CYS A 32 -5.05 6.15 5.55
C CYS A 32 -4.69 5.65 4.16
N ALA A 33 -5.60 5.83 3.20
CA ALA A 33 -5.37 5.48 1.80
C ALA A 33 -5.88 6.56 0.86
N ALA A 34 -5.06 6.96 -0.10
CA ALA A 34 -5.45 7.82 -1.20
C ALA A 34 -5.64 6.99 -2.47
N PHE A 35 -6.81 7.09 -3.09
CA PHE A 35 -7.15 6.36 -4.31
C PHE A 35 -7.18 7.33 -5.49
N TYR A 36 -6.40 7.02 -6.51
CA TYR A 36 -6.34 7.75 -7.75
C TYR A 36 -6.88 6.90 -8.89
N ARG A 37 -7.49 7.55 -9.89
CA ARG A 37 -8.08 6.86 -11.03
C ARG A 37 -7.70 7.53 -12.34
N ARG A 38 -7.70 6.73 -13.41
CA ARG A 38 -7.67 7.22 -14.79
C ARG A 38 -8.43 6.24 -15.71
N PRO A 39 -8.95 6.72 -16.85
CA PRO A 39 -9.45 5.85 -17.90
C PRO A 39 -8.34 4.93 -18.46
N ASP A 40 -8.69 3.68 -18.78
CA ASP A 40 -7.84 2.70 -19.45
C ASP A 40 -8.69 1.92 -20.46
N GLY A 41 -8.90 2.51 -21.65
CA GLY A 41 -9.87 2.02 -22.62
C GLY A 41 -11.30 2.08 -22.07
N ASP A 42 -12.01 0.96 -22.11
CA ASP A 42 -13.38 0.84 -21.57
C ASP A 42 -13.41 0.57 -20.05
N ARG A 43 -12.23 0.50 -19.41
CA ARG A 43 -12.08 0.22 -17.97
C ARG A 43 -11.52 1.43 -17.25
N THR A 44 -11.59 1.39 -15.91
CA THR A 44 -10.96 2.40 -15.05
C THR A 44 -9.84 1.76 -14.27
N LEU A 45 -8.62 2.25 -14.47
CA LEU A 45 -7.47 1.86 -13.67
C LEU A 45 -7.47 2.67 -12.37
N SER A 46 -7.25 1.99 -11.25
CA SER A 46 -7.18 2.60 -9.92
C SER A 46 -5.86 2.24 -9.25
N VAL A 47 -5.27 3.21 -8.55
CA VAL A 47 -4.10 2.99 -7.69
C VAL A 47 -4.39 3.54 -6.30
N GLY A 48 -4.19 2.71 -5.28
CA GLY A 48 -4.25 3.07 -3.88
C GLY A 48 -2.85 3.25 -3.32
N ILE A 49 -2.62 4.37 -2.64
CA ILE A 49 -1.41 4.62 -1.85
C ILE A 49 -1.81 4.52 -0.39
N TYR A 50 -1.29 3.51 0.29
CA TYR A 50 -1.59 3.26 1.70
C TYR A 50 -0.48 3.85 2.56
N MET A 51 -0.87 4.55 3.60
CA MET A 51 0.03 5.30 4.47
C MET A 51 -0.33 5.05 5.93
N MET A 52 0.65 5.20 6.82
CA MET A 52 0.46 5.22 8.27
C MET A 52 1.31 6.34 8.84
N ASP A 53 0.70 7.25 9.60
CA ASP A 53 1.37 8.40 10.22
C ASP A 53 2.23 9.22 9.23
N GLY A 54 1.74 9.35 7.99
CA GLY A 54 2.41 10.11 6.92
C GLY A 54 3.55 9.36 6.22
N VAL A 55 3.76 8.08 6.52
CA VAL A 55 4.76 7.21 5.88
C VAL A 55 4.05 6.21 4.97
N GLU A 56 4.55 6.04 3.75
CA GLU A 56 3.96 5.11 2.78
C GLU A 56 4.23 3.64 3.19
N LEU A 57 3.18 2.83 3.17
CA LEU A 57 3.18 1.40 3.48
C LEU A 57 3.39 0.55 2.23
N PHE A 58 2.60 0.82 1.19
CA PHE A 58 2.62 0.16 -0.09
C PHE A 58 1.73 0.91 -1.09
N ARG A 59 1.90 0.60 -2.37
CA ARG A 59 0.96 0.96 -3.44
C ARG A 59 0.36 -0.31 -4.00
N ALA A 60 -0.93 -0.27 -4.32
CA ALA A 60 -1.59 -1.38 -4.99
C ALA A 60 -2.50 -0.84 -6.10
N TRP A 61 -2.52 -1.51 -7.25
CA TRP A 61 -3.32 -1.09 -8.40
C TRP A 61 -3.94 -2.27 -9.15
N GLY A 62 -5.01 -1.96 -9.86
CA GLY A 62 -5.84 -2.88 -10.61
C GLY A 62 -6.99 -2.11 -11.23
N HIS A 63 -7.88 -2.79 -11.93
CA HIS A 63 -9.07 -2.13 -12.44
C HIS A 63 -10.17 -2.09 -11.38
N THR A 64 -11.01 -1.06 -11.42
CA THR A 64 -12.07 -0.86 -10.39
C THR A 64 -13.19 -1.89 -10.44
N ASP A 65 -13.27 -2.67 -11.52
CA ASP A 65 -14.21 -3.77 -11.72
C ASP A 65 -13.65 -5.13 -11.24
N GLU A 66 -12.46 -5.14 -10.63
CA GLU A 66 -11.83 -6.33 -10.04
C GLU A 66 -11.95 -6.29 -8.50
N ASP A 67 -12.21 -7.45 -7.89
CA ASP A 67 -12.32 -7.59 -6.43
C ASP A 67 -10.96 -7.43 -5.72
N HIS A 68 -9.86 -7.64 -6.45
CA HIS A 68 -8.51 -7.65 -5.92
C HIS A 68 -7.57 -6.80 -6.75
N CYS A 69 -6.54 -6.27 -6.10
CA CYS A 69 -5.46 -5.57 -6.79
C CYS A 69 -4.74 -6.55 -7.72
N ALA A 70 -4.46 -6.11 -8.95
CA ALA A 70 -3.69 -6.87 -9.91
C ALA A 70 -2.20 -6.90 -9.52
N PHE A 71 -1.70 -5.78 -8.97
CA PHE A 71 -0.30 -5.65 -8.57
C PHE A 71 -0.11 -4.75 -7.35
N HIS A 72 1.06 -4.85 -6.70
CA HIS A 72 1.49 -3.95 -5.64
C HIS A 72 3.02 -3.70 -5.63
N THR A 73 3.44 -2.65 -4.93
CA THR A 73 4.83 -2.36 -4.58
C THR A 73 4.96 -1.97 -3.12
N VAL A 74 6.10 -2.30 -2.50
CA VAL A 74 6.43 -1.95 -1.11
C VAL A 74 7.64 -1.01 -1.11
N PRO A 75 7.58 0.18 -0.48
CA PRO A 75 8.74 1.07 -0.41
C PRO A 75 9.89 0.43 0.39
N LEU A 76 11.10 0.50 -0.17
CA LEU A 76 12.36 0.12 0.48
C LEU A 76 13.17 1.35 0.95
N GLY A 77 12.79 2.55 0.52
CA GLY A 77 13.44 3.84 0.81
C GLY A 77 12.71 5.00 0.13
N GLU A 78 13.30 6.20 0.08
CA GLU A 78 12.63 7.41 -0.45
C GLU A 78 12.19 7.31 -1.93
N ALA A 79 12.90 6.51 -2.74
CA ALA A 79 12.60 6.34 -4.16
C ALA A 79 12.74 4.88 -4.64
N GLU A 80 12.97 3.95 -3.71
CA GLU A 80 13.17 2.54 -4.03
C GLU A 80 11.93 1.75 -3.64
N PHE A 81 11.49 0.86 -4.53
CA PHE A 81 10.32 0.01 -4.34
C PHE A 81 10.69 -1.44 -4.62
N ASP A 82 10.22 -2.34 -3.76
CA ASP A 82 10.16 -3.76 -4.02
C ASP A 82 8.87 -4.10 -4.77
N GLY A 83 9.04 -4.68 -5.96
CA GLY A 83 7.96 -4.97 -6.90
C GLY A 83 8.20 -4.30 -8.25
N PRO A 84 7.22 -4.37 -9.15
CA PRO A 84 5.83 -4.79 -8.90
C PRO A 84 5.63 -6.29 -8.71
N HIS A 85 4.79 -6.66 -7.74
CA HIS A 85 4.40 -8.04 -7.45
C HIS A 85 2.95 -8.28 -7.85
N PRO A 86 2.59 -9.47 -8.35
CA PRO A 86 1.21 -9.79 -8.66
C PRO A 86 0.36 -9.95 -7.39
N GLY A 87 -0.90 -9.53 -7.47
CA GLY A 87 -1.91 -9.67 -6.41
C GLY A 87 -1.86 -8.58 -5.34
N CYS A 88 -2.63 -8.80 -4.28
CA CYS A 88 -2.67 -7.92 -3.11
C CYS A 88 -1.40 -8.08 -2.24
N PRO A 89 -0.98 -7.03 -1.51
CA PRO A 89 0.11 -7.13 -0.55
C PRO A 89 -0.28 -8.04 0.63
N GLU A 90 0.71 -8.73 1.19
CA GLU A 90 0.55 -9.45 2.46
C GLU A 90 0.85 -8.48 3.61
N VAL A 91 -0.18 -8.13 4.37
CA VAL A 91 -0.11 -7.20 5.50
C VAL A 91 -0.32 -7.97 6.80
N ARG A 92 0.42 -7.62 7.85
CA ARG A 92 0.19 -8.12 9.21
C ARG A 92 -0.08 -6.95 10.14
N VAL A 93 -1.16 -7.03 10.91
CA VAL A 93 -1.43 -6.07 11.97
C VAL A 93 -0.57 -6.40 13.19
N LEU A 94 0.17 -5.40 13.67
CA LEU A 94 1.01 -5.51 14.86
C LEU A 94 0.20 -5.17 16.12
N ARG A 95 0.42 -5.94 17.18
CA ARG A 95 -0.30 -5.80 18.45
C ARG A 95 0.62 -5.94 19.65
N GLU A 96 0.35 -5.13 20.66
CA GLU A 96 0.89 -5.28 22.03
C GLU A 96 -0.27 -5.60 22.97
N GLY A 97 -0.36 -6.87 23.40
CA GLY A 97 -1.55 -7.37 24.07
C GLY A 97 -2.79 -7.22 23.18
N ASN A 98 -3.79 -6.46 23.64
CA ASN A 98 -5.02 -6.23 22.87
C ASN A 98 -4.99 -4.92 22.04
N ARG A 99 -3.90 -4.15 22.12
CA ARG A 99 -3.77 -2.86 21.45
C ARG A 99 -3.12 -3.05 20.08
N VAL A 100 -3.73 -2.47 19.03
CA VAL A 100 -3.10 -2.34 17.70
C VAL A 100 -2.01 -1.27 17.77
N THR A 101 -0.81 -1.61 17.32
CA THR A 101 0.37 -0.73 17.34
C THR A 101 0.89 -0.35 15.97
N GLY A 102 0.42 -1.01 14.91
CA GLY A 102 0.75 -0.66 13.53
C GLY A 102 0.53 -1.81 12.56
N VAL A 103 1.24 -1.76 11.43
CA VAL A 103 1.22 -2.81 10.41
C VAL A 103 2.64 -3.10 9.92
N SER A 104 2.85 -4.33 9.46
CA SER A 104 4.01 -4.69 8.64
C SER A 104 3.56 -5.25 7.30
N VAL A 105 4.35 -5.00 6.26
CA VAL A 105 4.08 -5.45 4.88
C VAL A 105 5.20 -6.38 4.44
N ARG A 106 4.85 -7.51 3.83
CA ARG A 106 5.85 -8.47 3.35
C ARG A 106 6.48 -8.02 2.03
N THR A 107 7.81 -8.04 1.97
CA THR A 107 8.58 -7.87 0.73
C THR A 107 8.74 -9.20 -0.02
N ARG A 108 9.28 -9.18 -1.23
CA ARG A 108 9.64 -10.35 -2.02
C ARG A 108 10.68 -11.23 -1.34
N ALA A 109 11.58 -10.62 -0.58
CA ALA A 109 12.59 -11.35 0.20
C ALA A 109 11.98 -12.16 1.34
N GLY A 110 10.67 -11.99 1.61
CA GLY A 110 9.97 -12.60 2.74
C GLY A 110 10.10 -11.82 4.03
N GLU A 111 10.78 -10.67 4.02
CA GLU A 111 10.94 -9.79 5.17
C GLU A 111 9.65 -9.00 5.42
N HIS A 112 9.28 -8.83 6.69
CA HIS A 112 8.22 -7.91 7.09
C HIS A 112 8.80 -6.55 7.43
N ARG A 113 8.33 -5.51 6.75
CA ARG A 113 8.74 -4.13 6.98
C ARG A 113 7.65 -3.32 7.64
N THR A 114 8.03 -2.56 8.65
CA THR A 114 7.17 -1.55 9.27
C THR A 114 7.50 -0.19 8.67
N PRO A 115 6.50 0.68 8.45
CA PRO A 115 6.78 2.07 8.14
C PRO A 115 7.49 2.67 9.36
N VAL A 116 8.65 3.26 9.15
CA VAL A 116 9.34 3.97 10.23
C VAL A 116 9.03 5.44 10.09
N THR A 117 8.57 6.05 11.18
CA THR A 117 8.28 7.48 11.27
C THR A 117 9.44 8.29 10.70
N ARG A 118 9.13 9.32 9.91
CA ARG A 118 10.11 10.19 9.24
C ARG A 118 11.10 10.73 10.28
N GLY A 119 12.30 10.14 10.36
CA GLY A 119 13.32 10.45 11.38
C GLY A 119 14.03 9.25 11.97
N GLU A 120 13.47 8.04 11.86
CA GLU A 120 14.13 6.80 12.27
C GLU A 120 14.30 5.87 11.05
N ALA A 121 15.45 5.21 10.95
CA ALA A 121 15.76 4.31 9.84
C ALA A 121 14.89 3.04 9.91
N MET A 122 14.56 2.49 8.74
CA MET A 122 13.76 1.29 8.56
C MET A 122 14.24 0.12 9.45
N ALA A 123 13.44 -0.25 10.45
CA ALA A 123 13.73 -1.37 11.33
C ALA A 123 13.19 -2.66 10.70
N ILE A 124 14.09 -3.61 10.44
CA ILE A 124 13.72 -4.98 10.05
C ILE A 124 13.23 -5.67 11.33
N VAL A 125 11.97 -6.10 11.34
CA VAL A 125 11.40 -6.88 12.43
C VAL A 125 11.63 -8.37 12.10
N PRO A 126 12.21 -9.19 13.00
CA PRO A 126 12.50 -10.60 12.74
C PRO A 126 11.25 -11.47 12.56
#